data_AF-A0A968V9Y6-F1
#
_entry.id   AF-A0A968V9Y6-F1
#
_cell.length_a   1.000
_cell.length_b   1.000
_cell.length_c   1.000
_cell.angle_alpha   90.00
_cell.angle_beta   90.00
_cell.angle_gamma   90.00
#
_symmetry.space_group_name_H-M   'P 1'
#
loop_
_entity.id
_entity.type
_entity.pdbx_description
1 polymer ?
#
loop_
_entity_poly.entity_id
_entity_poly.type
_entity_poly.pdbx_seq_one_letter_code
_entity_poly.pdbx_strand_id
1 'polypeptide(L)'
;MFEGLNAQSTTPEKTIINHKEGSVFIGQVLSENSIQTILLLSTGDTIHIPNSKIKKIREHIIVYNGGKFHFTQGFFFGYSSGFGLSNNLSSSSSQVEFLAGYRVNEKISFAAGVNSSNHFIPIDDFTFESVRYLPIYAHCRYYP
;
A
#
# COMPACT_ATOMS: atom_id res chain seq x y z
N MET A 1 2.36 -20.45 -28.91
CA MET A 1 3.00 -20.98 -27.69
C MET A 1 3.42 -19.75 -26.88
N PHE A 2 2.57 -19.33 -25.93
CA PHE A 2 2.84 -18.14 -25.12
C PHE A 2 3.53 -18.60 -23.84
N GLU A 3 4.83 -18.31 -23.71
CA GLU A 3 5.54 -18.37 -22.44
C GLU A 3 5.02 -17.22 -21.57
N GLY A 4 3.96 -17.51 -20.81
CA GLY A 4 3.49 -16.64 -19.74
C GLY A 4 4.57 -16.54 -18.67
N LEU A 5 5.04 -15.30 -18.45
CA LEU A 5 5.96 -14.90 -17.39
C LEU A 5 5.43 -15.35 -16.02
N ASN A 6 5.82 -16.55 -15.56
CA ASN A 6 5.69 -16.98 -14.17
C ASN A 6 6.76 -16.29 -13.29
N ALA A 7 6.74 -14.95 -13.26
CA ALA A 7 7.62 -14.16 -12.40
C ALA A 7 7.04 -13.94 -10.99
N GLN A 8 5.88 -14.50 -10.68
CA GLN A 8 5.30 -14.47 -9.33
C GLN A 8 5.62 -15.77 -8.60
N SER A 9 6.92 -16.01 -8.39
CA SER A 9 7.35 -16.89 -7.30
C SER A 9 6.78 -16.29 -6.02
N THR A 10 5.86 -17.00 -5.37
CA THR A 10 5.37 -16.73 -4.02
C THR A 10 6.54 -16.27 -3.17
N THR A 11 6.63 -14.96 -2.93
CA THR A 11 7.69 -14.44 -2.09
C THR A 11 7.29 -14.83 -0.69
N PRO A 12 8.09 -15.64 0.03
CA PRO A 12 7.71 -16.06 1.36
C PRO A 12 7.44 -14.83 2.21
N GLU A 13 6.38 -14.88 2.99
CA GLU A 13 6.00 -13.82 3.91
C GLU A 13 7.21 -13.45 4.79
N LYS A 14 7.57 -12.17 4.80
CA LYS A 14 8.73 -11.68 5.56
C LYS A 14 8.27 -10.86 6.74
N THR A 15 9.19 -10.70 7.68
CA THR A 15 9.09 -9.83 8.83
C THR A 15 10.26 -8.86 8.80
N ILE A 16 9.98 -7.57 9.04
CA ILE A 16 11.01 -6.55 9.27
C ILE A 16 11.10 -6.27 10.78
N ILE A 17 12.29 -6.48 11.33
CA ILE A 17 12.62 -6.14 12.71
C ILE A 17 13.53 -4.92 12.71
N ASN A 18 13.06 -3.83 13.34
CA ASN A 18 13.84 -2.62 13.56
C ASN A 18 14.46 -2.69 14.95
N HIS A 19 15.79 -2.60 15.01
CA HIS A 19 16.55 -2.57 16.24
C HIS A 19 16.56 -1.15 16.86
N LYS A 20 16.69 -1.04 18.19
CA LYS A 20 16.79 0.27 18.87
C LYS A 20 18.02 1.07 18.45
N GLU A 21 19.10 0.39 18.07
CA GLU A 21 20.35 0.99 17.60
C GLU A 21 20.30 1.43 16.12
N GLY A 22 19.21 1.13 15.40
CA GLY A 22 18.99 1.57 14.01
C GLY A 22 19.14 0.47 12.96
N SER A 23 19.74 -0.68 13.29
CA SER A 23 19.84 -1.83 12.37
C SER A 23 18.46 -2.36 11.96
N VAL A 24 18.34 -2.83 10.72
CA VAL A 24 17.10 -3.41 10.17
C VAL A 24 17.39 -4.83 9.69
N PHE A 25 16.60 -5.78 10.19
CA PHE A 25 16.69 -7.18 9.81
C PHE A 25 15.43 -7.59 9.06
N ILE A 26 15.61 -8.35 7.97
CA ILE A 26 14.52 -8.82 7.11
C ILE A 26 14.63 -10.33 7.00
N GLY A 27 13.58 -11.05 7.38
CA GLY A 27 13.61 -12.52 7.39
C GLY A 27 12.27 -13.14 7.77
N GLN A 28 12.26 -14.45 7.97
CA GLN A 28 11.10 -15.19 8.48
C GLN A 28 11.28 -15.45 9.98
N VAL A 29 10.25 -15.15 10.78
CA VAL A 29 10.28 -15.49 12.21
C VAL A 29 10.10 -17.00 12.36
N LEU A 30 11.09 -17.69 12.91
CA LEU A 30 11.03 -19.13 13.18
C LEU A 30 10.38 -19.41 14.54
N SER A 31 10.68 -18.57 15.53
CA SER A 31 10.17 -18.69 16.89
C SER A 31 10.26 -17.35 17.60
N GLU A 32 9.27 -17.05 18.44
CA GLU A 32 9.28 -15.92 19.35
C GLU A 32 8.95 -16.42 20.75
N ASN A 33 9.75 -16.00 21.74
CA ASN A 33 9.44 -16.20 23.15
C ASN A 33 9.54 -14.86 23.89
N SER A 34 9.33 -14.84 25.21
CA SER A 34 9.35 -13.60 25.99
C SER A 34 10.70 -12.89 26.04
N ILE A 35 11.79 -13.56 25.67
CA ILE A 35 13.17 -13.07 25.80
C ILE A 35 13.78 -12.71 24.43
N GLN A 36 13.54 -13.52 23.41
CA GLN A 36 14.17 -13.39 22.10
C GLN A 36 13.25 -13.80 20.94
N THR A 37 13.50 -13.18 19.79
CA THR A 37 12.96 -13.55 18.48
C THR A 37 14.06 -14.21 17.65
N ILE A 38 13.76 -15.37 17.07
CA ILE A 38 14.65 -16.10 16.16
C ILE A 38 14.21 -15.81 14.72
N LEU A 39 15.09 -15.21 13.93
CA LEU A 39 14.81 -14.77 12.57
C LEU A 39 15.72 -15.50 11.57
N LEU A 40 15.13 -16.12 10.54
CA LEU A 40 15.84 -16.67 9.39
C LEU A 40 15.98 -15.59 8.32
N LEU A 41 17.22 -15.14 8.07
CA LEU A 41 17.54 -14.15 7.06
C LEU A 41 17.41 -14.71 5.64
N SER A 42 17.31 -13.82 4.66
CA SER A 42 17.32 -14.21 3.23
C SER A 42 18.63 -14.85 2.77
N THR A 43 19.72 -14.69 3.53
CA THR A 43 21.01 -15.37 3.29
C THR A 43 20.98 -16.84 3.70
N GLY A 44 19.94 -17.28 4.42
CA GLY A 44 19.86 -18.61 5.04
C GLY A 44 20.40 -18.64 6.48
N ASP A 45 21.02 -17.57 6.95
CA ASP A 45 21.53 -17.48 8.32
C ASP A 45 20.39 -17.26 9.32
N THR A 46 20.54 -17.83 10.51
CA THR A 46 19.62 -17.58 11.62
C THR A 46 20.24 -16.61 12.61
N ILE A 47 19.49 -15.59 13.00
CA ILE A 47 19.91 -14.61 14.01
C ILE A 47 18.96 -14.63 15.21
N HIS A 48 19.55 -14.42 16.39
CA HIS A 48 18.83 -14.35 17.65
C HIS A 48 18.82 -12.90 18.12
N ILE A 49 17.63 -12.30 18.17
CA ILE A 49 17.46 -10.89 18.54
C ILE A 49 16.77 -10.82 19.90
N PRO A 50 17.41 -10.27 20.95
CA PRO A 50 16.74 -10.04 22.23
C PRO A 50 15.58 -9.06 22.06
N ASN A 51 14.40 -9.42 22.59
CA ASN A 51 13.18 -8.60 22.46
C ASN A 51 13.35 -7.21 23.08
N SER A 52 14.17 -7.12 24.15
CA SER A 52 14.52 -5.86 24.81
C SER A 52 15.19 -4.85 23.89
N LYS A 53 15.83 -5.30 22.80
CA LYS A 53 16.48 -4.45 21.80
C LYS A 53 15.63 -4.19 20.56
N ILE A 54 14.48 -4.84 20.44
CA ILE A 54 13.55 -4.59 19.34
C ILE A 54 12.81 -3.27 19.59
N LYS A 55 12.78 -2.42 18.57
CA LYS A 55 12.02 -1.16 18.56
C LYS A 55 10.65 -1.33 17.93
N LYS A 56 10.58 -2.05 16.81
CA LYS A 56 9.34 -2.26 16.05
C LYS A 56 9.43 -3.51 15.18
N ILE A 57 8.44 -4.38 15.30
CA ILE A 57 8.24 -5.53 14.42
C ILE A 57 7.16 -5.16 13.39
N ARG A 58 7.36 -5.57 12.14
CA ARG A 58 6.35 -5.49 11.07
C ARG A 58 6.26 -6.86 10.42
N GLU A 59 5.17 -7.55 10.72
CA GLU A 59 4.85 -8.89 10.21
C GLU A 59 3.96 -8.78 8.98
N HIS A 60 3.71 -9.90 8.30
CA HIS A 60 2.81 -9.97 7.17
C HIS A 60 3.22 -8.94 6.10
N ILE A 61 4.45 -9.02 5.58
CA ILE A 61 4.92 -8.12 4.53
C ILE A 61 5.59 -8.86 3.36
N ILE A 62 5.36 -8.32 2.16
CA ILE A 62 6.15 -8.62 0.97
C ILE A 62 7.18 -7.51 0.81
N VAL A 63 8.44 -7.88 0.67
CA VAL A 63 9.55 -6.94 0.43
C VAL A 63 9.98 -7.02 -1.02
N TYR A 64 9.89 -5.90 -1.74
CA TYR A 64 10.32 -5.73 -3.12
C TYR A 64 11.79 -5.26 -3.20
N ASN A 65 12.37 -5.39 -4.39
CA ASN A 65 13.70 -4.83 -4.68
C ASN A 65 13.73 -3.32 -4.40
N GLY A 66 14.79 -2.86 -3.74
CA GLY A 66 14.95 -1.47 -3.31
C GLY A 66 14.32 -1.15 -1.94
N GLY A 67 14.00 -2.17 -1.12
CA GLY A 67 13.57 -1.99 0.28
C GLY A 67 12.12 -1.49 0.44
N LYS A 68 11.37 -1.36 -0.65
CA LYS A 68 9.93 -1.10 -0.62
C LYS A 68 9.23 -2.34 -0.09
N PHE A 69 8.22 -2.17 0.76
CA PHE A 69 7.45 -3.30 1.29
C PHE A 69 5.95 -2.98 1.27
N HIS A 70 5.14 -4.03 1.19
CA HIS A 70 3.69 -3.97 1.30
C HIS A 70 3.19 -4.94 2.37
N PHE A 71 2.28 -4.50 3.22
CA PHE A 71 1.58 -5.38 4.14
C PHE A 71 0.70 -6.36 3.38
N THR A 72 0.76 -7.64 3.72
CA THR A 72 -0.04 -8.73 3.16
C THR A 72 -1.38 -8.86 3.87
N GLN A 73 -1.54 -8.26 5.05
CA GLN A 73 -2.78 -8.21 5.80
C GLN A 73 -2.92 -6.89 6.57
N GLY A 74 -4.16 -6.48 6.85
CA GLY A 74 -4.47 -5.38 7.77
C GLY A 74 -5.13 -4.17 7.11
N PHE A 75 -5.33 -3.12 7.91
CA PHE A 75 -5.96 -1.88 7.46
C PHE A 75 -5.04 -1.06 6.56
N PHE A 76 -5.61 -0.43 5.56
CA PHE A 76 -4.92 0.53 4.71
C PHE A 76 -5.79 1.75 4.42
N PHE A 77 -5.10 2.89 4.25
CA PHE A 77 -5.72 4.15 3.86
C PHE A 77 -5.06 4.65 2.58
N GLY A 78 -5.88 5.12 1.66
CA GLY A 78 -5.47 5.71 0.40
C GLY A 78 -5.93 7.16 0.32
N TYR A 79 -5.06 7.99 -0.23
CA TYR A 79 -5.35 9.34 -0.64
C TYR A 79 -4.87 9.51 -2.08
N SER A 80 -5.73 10.03 -2.94
CA SER A 80 -5.39 10.40 -4.30
C SER A 80 -5.98 11.77 -4.61
N SER A 81 -5.23 12.61 -5.30
CA SER A 81 -5.71 13.90 -5.76
C SER A 81 -5.17 14.19 -7.14
N GLY A 82 -6.01 14.77 -7.99
CA GLY A 82 -5.65 15.17 -9.34
C GLY A 82 -6.16 16.57 -9.62
N PHE A 83 -5.39 17.31 -10.40
CA PHE A 83 -5.80 18.59 -10.95
C PHE A 83 -5.53 18.60 -12.45
N GLY A 84 -6.51 19.04 -13.21
CA GLY A 84 -6.44 19.19 -14.66
C GLY A 84 -6.60 20.65 -15.02
N LEU A 85 -5.63 21.20 -15.73
CA LEU A 85 -5.69 22.50 -16.38
C LEU A 85 -5.80 22.27 -17.88
N SER A 86 -6.74 22.96 -18.51
CA SER A 86 -6.81 23.02 -19.97
C SER A 86 -5.96 24.17 -20.50
N ASN A 87 -5.47 24.03 -21.74
CA ASN A 87 -4.71 25.07 -22.44
C ASN A 87 -5.52 26.37 -22.62
N ASN A 88 -6.84 26.27 -22.63
CA ASN A 88 -7.73 27.40 -22.40
C ASN A 88 -7.97 27.48 -20.89
N LEU A 89 -7.27 28.39 -20.20
CA LEU A 89 -7.30 28.69 -18.75
C LEU A 89 -8.72 28.78 -18.12
N SER A 90 -9.76 28.76 -18.96
CA SER A 90 -11.18 28.81 -18.63
C SER A 90 -11.78 27.49 -18.12
N SER A 91 -11.13 26.33 -18.36
CA SER A 91 -11.60 25.03 -17.84
C SER A 91 -10.61 24.39 -16.88
N SER A 92 -11.12 23.92 -15.75
CA SER A 92 -10.34 23.25 -14.73
C SER A 92 -11.11 22.07 -14.13
N SER A 93 -10.38 21.05 -13.70
CA SER A 93 -10.95 19.92 -12.97
C SER A 93 -10.10 19.62 -11.74
N SER A 94 -10.74 19.40 -10.60
CA SER A 94 -10.09 18.89 -9.41
C SER A 94 -10.78 17.61 -8.95
N GLN A 95 -10.00 16.66 -8.46
CA GLN A 95 -10.51 15.44 -7.87
C GLN A 95 -9.73 15.13 -6.59
N VAL A 96 -10.44 14.71 -5.56
CA VAL A 96 -9.86 14.24 -4.30
C VAL A 96 -10.57 12.96 -3.92
N GLU A 97 -9.80 11.93 -3.61
CA GLU A 97 -10.27 10.60 -3.26
C GLU A 97 -9.68 10.17 -1.92
N PHE A 98 -10.55 9.71 -1.04
CA PHE A 98 -10.18 9.04 0.19
C PHE A 98 -10.70 7.61 0.18
N LEU A 99 -9.85 6.69 0.63
CA LEU A 99 -10.09 5.26 0.55
C LEU A 99 -9.68 4.63 1.88
N ALA A 100 -10.54 3.80 2.46
CA ALA A 100 -10.26 3.07 3.69
C ALA A 100 -10.64 1.60 3.51
N GLY A 101 -9.70 0.70 3.78
CA GLY A 101 -9.86 -0.70 3.48
C GLY A 101 -9.14 -1.66 4.41
N TYR A 102 -9.39 -2.93 4.17
CA TYR A 102 -8.78 -4.05 4.86
C TYR A 102 -8.29 -5.08 3.85
N ARG A 103 -7.03 -5.47 3.98
CA ARG A 103 -6.43 -6.57 3.23
C ARG A 103 -6.58 -7.84 4.06
N VAL A 104 -7.29 -8.83 3.50
CA VAL A 104 -7.54 -10.11 4.15
C VAL A 104 -6.30 -11.00 4.03
N ASN A 105 -5.69 -11.02 2.85
CA ASN A 105 -4.45 -11.74 2.57
C ASN A 105 -3.73 -11.12 1.36
N GLU A 106 -2.64 -11.73 0.91
CA GLU A 106 -1.85 -11.30 -0.25
C GLU A 106 -2.68 -11.15 -1.54
N LYS A 107 -3.78 -11.89 -1.65
CA LYS A 107 -4.62 -11.94 -2.85
C LYS A 107 -5.83 -11.02 -2.77
N ILE A 108 -6.45 -10.89 -1.60
CA ILE A 108 -7.77 -10.28 -1.46
C ILE A 108 -7.72 -9.06 -0.56
N SER A 109 -8.25 -7.94 -1.05
CA SER A 109 -8.51 -6.75 -0.24
C SER A 109 -9.84 -6.11 -0.60
N PHE A 110 -10.50 -5.55 0.42
CA PHE A 110 -11.73 -4.78 0.29
C PHE A 110 -11.49 -3.35 0.76
N ALA A 111 -12.17 -2.38 0.16
CA ALA A 111 -12.27 -1.06 0.75
C ALA A 111 -13.53 -0.34 0.31
N ALA A 112 -13.83 0.72 1.03
CA ALA A 112 -14.78 1.73 0.61
C ALA A 112 -14.04 3.05 0.37
N GLY A 113 -14.58 3.87 -0.51
CA GLY A 113 -14.01 5.17 -0.81
C GLY A 113 -15.09 6.21 -1.10
N VAL A 114 -14.66 7.45 -0.96
CA VAL A 114 -15.40 8.65 -1.35
C VAL A 114 -14.49 9.45 -2.25
N ASN A 115 -15.02 9.84 -3.40
CA ASN A 115 -14.33 10.73 -4.32
C ASN A 115 -15.17 11.99 -4.46
N SER A 116 -14.53 13.16 -4.37
CA SER A 116 -15.12 14.44 -4.70
C SER A 116 -14.44 14.96 -5.97
N SER A 117 -15.20 15.13 -7.04
CA SER A 117 -14.72 15.79 -8.25
C SER A 117 -15.49 17.07 -8.51
N ASN A 118 -14.76 18.10 -8.95
CA ASN A 118 -15.31 19.38 -9.36
C ASN A 118 -14.78 19.70 -10.76
N HIS A 119 -15.67 19.98 -11.69
CA HIS A 119 -15.35 20.39 -13.04
C HIS A 119 -15.91 21.80 -13.27
N PHE A 120 -15.05 22.70 -13.73
CA PHE A 120 -15.41 24.03 -14.19
C PHE A 120 -15.33 24.04 -15.71
N ILE A 121 -16.48 24.25 -16.35
CA ILE A 121 -16.63 24.21 -17.81
C ILE A 121 -17.18 25.56 -18.26
N PRO A 122 -16.47 26.31 -19.11
CA PRO A 122 -17.03 27.50 -19.73
C PRO A 122 -18.09 27.07 -20.76
N ILE A 123 -19.31 27.57 -20.61
CA ILE A 123 -20.39 27.36 -21.61
C ILE A 123 -20.28 28.42 -22.72
N ASP A 124 -19.90 29.64 -22.34
CA ASP A 124 -19.68 30.79 -23.23
C ASP A 124 -18.71 31.79 -22.55
N ASP A 125 -18.38 32.90 -23.21
CA ASP A 125 -17.37 33.88 -22.76
C ASP A 125 -17.61 34.47 -21.36
N PHE A 126 -18.86 34.41 -20.85
CA PHE A 126 -19.24 34.96 -19.54
C PHE A 126 -19.92 33.96 -18.60
N THR A 127 -20.18 32.73 -19.06
CA THR A 127 -20.98 31.76 -18.29
C THR A 127 -20.16 30.51 -18.00
N PHE A 128 -20.11 30.15 -16.72
CA PHE A 128 -19.41 28.96 -16.24
C PHE A 128 -20.41 27.97 -15.64
N GLU A 129 -20.27 26.71 -16.00
CA GLU A 129 -20.93 25.61 -15.31
C GLU A 129 -19.96 24.97 -14.32
N SER A 130 -20.46 24.73 -13.11
CA SER A 130 -19.75 23.94 -12.11
C SER A 130 -20.49 22.64 -11.90
N VAL A 131 -19.84 21.53 -12.22
CA VAL A 131 -20.36 20.19 -12.02
C VAL A 131 -19.59 19.53 -10.89
N ARG A 132 -20.30 19.10 -9.85
CA ARG A 132 -19.73 18.44 -8.67
C ARG A 132 -20.28 17.04 -8.52
N TYR A 133 -19.39 16.07 -8.34
CA TYR A 133 -19.75 14.69 -8.02
C TYR A 133 -19.16 14.28 -6.68
N LEU A 134 -19.91 13.51 -5.91
CA LEU A 134 -19.47 12.92 -4.65
C LEU A 134 -19.83 11.42 -4.60
N PRO A 135 -19.29 10.57 -5.50
CA PRO A 135 -19.58 9.14 -5.45
C PRO A 135 -19.02 8.50 -4.17
N ILE A 136 -19.81 7.59 -3.61
CA ILE A 136 -19.40 6.64 -2.59
C ILE A 136 -19.38 5.27 -3.27
N TYR A 137 -18.29 4.53 -3.11
CA TYR A 137 -18.11 3.25 -3.78
C TYR A 137 -17.44 2.24 -2.85
N ALA A 138 -17.68 0.97 -3.14
CA ALA A 138 -16.93 -0.15 -2.58
C ALA A 138 -16.07 -0.76 -3.68
N HIS A 139 -14.87 -1.22 -3.33
CA HIS A 139 -14.00 -1.94 -4.25
C HIS A 139 -13.49 -3.23 -3.62
N CYS A 140 -13.34 -4.24 -4.47
CA CYS A 140 -12.66 -5.49 -4.15
C CYS A 140 -11.50 -5.63 -5.13
N ARG A 141 -10.34 -6.06 -4.63
CA ARG A 141 -9.16 -6.34 -5.45
C ARG A 141 -8.72 -7.77 -5.21
N TYR A 142 -8.55 -8.50 -6.32
CA TYR A 142 -8.00 -9.84 -6.35
C TYR A 142 -6.68 -9.82 -7.14
N TYR A 143 -5.60 -10.28 -6.52
CA TYR A 143 -4.32 -10.53 -7.19
C TYR A 143 -4.23 -12.04 -7.53
N PRO A 144 -4.18 -12.41 -8.82
CA PRO A 144 -4.09 -13.81 -9.24
C PRO A 144 -2.83 -14.49 -8.69
#